data_AF-A0A4U8S4V6-F1
#
_entry.id   AF-A0A4U8S4V6-F1
#
_cell.length_a   1.000
_cell.length_b   1.000
_cell.length_c   1.000
_cell.angle_alpha   90.00
_cell.angle_beta   90.00
_cell.angle_gamma   90.00
#
_symmetry.space_group_name_H-M   'P 1'
#
loop_
_entity.id
_entity.type
_entity.pdbx_description
1 polymer ?
#
loop_
_entity_poly.entity_id
_entity_poly.type
_entity_poly.pdbx_seq_one_letter_code
_entity_poly.pdbx_strand_id
1 'polypeptide(L)'
;MLYHTKNTEILNPNSDNLNVWLLDRFYYQVFLGVDLSRNFNRFDISLGLLGSSERKRLHTGLEPFFTNMGLDLGLRYNYKGFGIENSLYYGAKQMQFFREYGEVIYSGLPFYHANFYDRLEAYWEHRNTYCTARFSFIFHFTESIIANQQMLSIVIDTDKLLRKVF
;
A
#
# COMPACT_ATOMS: atom_id res chain seq x y z
N MET A 1 12.82 0.30 -1.36
CA MET A 1 13.10 -0.56 -0.19
C MET A 1 13.59 -1.91 -0.67
N LEU A 2 14.58 -2.50 0.02
CA LEU A 2 15.16 -3.80 -0.31
C LEU A 2 14.91 -4.75 0.87
N TYR A 3 14.44 -5.96 0.57
CA TYR A 3 14.16 -7.01 1.54
C TYR A 3 14.89 -8.29 1.14
N HIS A 4 15.42 -8.98 2.16
CA HIS A 4 16.04 -10.29 2.05
C HIS A 4 15.36 -11.21 3.05
N THR A 5 14.68 -12.25 2.56
CA THR A 5 14.01 -13.23 3.42
C THR A 5 14.77 -14.54 3.38
N LYS A 6 15.36 -14.94 4.52
CA LYS A 6 16.09 -16.22 4.69
C LYS A 6 15.44 -17.03 5.81
N ASN A 7 14.36 -17.72 5.50
CA ASN A 7 13.67 -18.63 6.42
C ASN A 7 13.09 -19.80 5.64
N THR A 8 13.55 -21.02 5.93
CA THR A 8 13.14 -22.23 5.21
C THR A 8 11.69 -22.64 5.47
N GLU A 9 11.13 -22.35 6.65
CA GLU A 9 9.72 -22.64 6.95
C GLU A 9 8.79 -21.73 6.14
N ILE A 10 9.20 -20.47 5.93
CA ILE A 10 8.45 -19.49 5.14
C ILE A 10 8.63 -19.73 3.64
N LEU A 11 9.86 -20.03 3.20
CA LEU A 11 10.19 -20.19 1.78
C LEU A 11 9.76 -21.56 1.23
N ASN A 12 9.60 -22.57 2.09
CA ASN A 12 9.22 -23.93 1.73
C ASN A 12 8.05 -24.43 2.60
N PRO A 13 6.87 -23.77 2.58
CA PRO A 13 5.78 -24.05 3.52
C PRO A 13 5.23 -25.48 3.40
N ASN A 14 5.27 -26.07 2.20
CA ASN A 14 4.83 -27.46 1.96
C ASN A 14 6.00 -28.46 1.95
N SER A 15 7.24 -28.03 2.19
CA SER A 15 8.46 -28.86 2.09
C SER A 15 8.70 -29.54 0.72
N ASP A 16 7.92 -29.19 -0.31
CA ASP A 16 8.03 -29.78 -1.66
C ASP A 16 9.19 -29.22 -2.50
N ASN A 17 9.63 -27.98 -2.22
CA ASN A 17 10.64 -27.29 -3.02
C ASN A 17 11.80 -26.76 -2.16
N LEU A 18 12.53 -27.66 -1.49
CA LEU A 18 13.67 -27.34 -0.61
C LEU A 18 14.85 -26.63 -1.30
N ASN A 19 14.75 -26.33 -2.59
CA ASN A 19 15.82 -25.70 -3.34
C ASN A 19 15.90 -24.19 -3.08
N VAL A 20 14.80 -23.53 -2.72
CA VAL A 20 14.78 -22.08 -2.44
C VAL A 20 15.31 -21.80 -1.03
N TRP A 21 16.35 -20.97 -0.94
CA TRP A 21 17.00 -20.65 0.36
C TRP A 21 17.00 -19.16 0.71
N LEU A 22 16.82 -18.30 -0.28
CA LEU A 22 16.76 -16.84 -0.09
C LEU A 22 15.85 -16.22 -1.13
N LEU A 23 15.02 -15.27 -0.71
CA LEU A 23 14.23 -14.42 -1.59
C LEU A 23 14.72 -12.98 -1.48
N ASP A 24 15.08 -12.39 -2.63
CA ASP A 24 15.39 -10.97 -2.75
C ASP A 24 14.17 -10.23 -3.32
N ARG A 25 13.78 -9.11 -2.69
CA ARG A 25 12.77 -8.20 -3.23
C ARG A 25 13.22 -6.76 -3.13
N PHE A 26 13.23 -6.08 -4.27
CA PHE A 26 13.45 -4.66 -4.38
C PHE A 26 12.18 -3.97 -4.87
N TYR A 27 11.72 -2.95 -4.16
CA TYR A 27 10.59 -2.13 -4.54
C TYR A 27 11.02 -0.67 -4.65
N TYR A 28 10.62 0.00 -5.72
CA TYR A 28 10.89 1.42 -5.94
C TYR A 28 9.65 2.12 -6.46
N GLN A 29 9.52 3.39 -6.08
CA GLN A 29 8.46 4.27 -6.55
C GLN A 29 9.07 5.64 -6.81
N VAL A 30 8.74 6.21 -7.96
CA VAL A 30 9.04 7.60 -8.30
C VAL A 30 7.71 8.27 -8.61
N PHE A 31 7.44 9.41 -8.00
CA PHE A 31 6.18 10.12 -8.23
C PHE A 31 6.42 11.62 -8.36
N LEU A 32 5.52 12.26 -9.11
CA LEU A 32 5.37 13.70 -9.17
C LEU A 32 3.94 14.05 -8.76
N GLY A 33 3.76 15.20 -8.14
CA GLY A 33 2.44 15.66 -7.72
C GLY A 33 2.34 17.18 -7.73
N VAL A 34 1.11 17.66 -7.85
CA VAL A 34 0.76 19.07 -7.81
C VAL A 34 -0.27 19.30 -6.71
N ASP A 35 -0.06 20.37 -5.94
CA ASP A 35 -0.99 20.85 -4.93
C ASP A 35 -1.81 22.00 -5.52
N LEU A 36 -3.13 21.82 -5.54
CA LEU A 36 -4.13 22.72 -6.10
C LEU A 36 -5.09 23.23 -5.00
N SER A 37 -4.68 23.19 -3.73
CA SER A 37 -5.51 23.47 -2.54
C SER A 37 -5.94 24.93 -2.35
N ARG A 38 -5.94 25.77 -3.40
CA ARG A 38 -6.17 27.23 -3.27
C ARG A 38 -7.47 27.60 -2.53
N ASN A 39 -8.58 26.93 -2.87
CA ASN A 39 -9.90 27.18 -2.29
C ASN A 39 -10.43 25.99 -1.48
N PHE A 40 -9.63 24.95 -1.30
CA PHE A 40 -10.02 23.69 -0.68
C PHE A 40 -9.12 23.40 0.52
N ASN A 41 -9.59 22.58 1.47
CA ASN A 41 -8.74 22.15 2.57
C ASN A 41 -7.58 21.29 2.06
N ARG A 42 -7.83 20.53 0.98
CA ARG A 42 -6.82 19.74 0.27
C ARG A 42 -7.28 19.46 -1.15
N PHE A 43 -6.42 19.65 -2.13
CA PHE A 43 -6.61 19.13 -3.48
C PHE A 43 -5.26 18.78 -4.11
N ASP A 44 -4.88 17.50 -4.07
CA ASP A 44 -3.64 17.00 -4.65
C ASP A 44 -3.93 16.04 -5.80
N ILE A 45 -3.10 16.11 -6.84
CA ILE A 45 -3.05 15.11 -7.92
C ILE A 45 -1.61 14.62 -8.03
N SER A 46 -1.41 13.31 -8.13
CA SER A 46 -0.10 12.70 -8.31
C SER A 46 -0.08 11.65 -9.40
N LEU A 47 1.05 11.54 -10.10
CA LEU A 47 1.37 10.46 -11.03
C LEU A 47 2.67 9.80 -10.59
N GLY A 48 2.63 8.48 -10.45
CA GLY A 48 3.73 7.64 -10.00
C GLY A 48 4.05 6.52 -10.98
N LEU A 49 5.34 6.18 -11.03
CA LEU A 49 5.85 4.92 -11.57
C LEU A 49 6.23 4.03 -10.39
N LEU A 50 5.63 2.85 -10.34
CA LEU A 50 5.97 1.81 -9.37
C LEU A 50 6.73 0.71 -10.10
N GLY A 51 7.74 0.16 -9.44
CA GLY A 51 8.41 -1.03 -9.92
C GLY A 51 8.86 -1.94 -8.80
N SER A 52 8.89 -3.23 -9.11
CA SER A 52 9.41 -4.26 -8.24
C SER A 52 10.36 -5.15 -9.02
N SER A 53 11.41 -5.63 -8.35
CA SER A 53 12.33 -6.63 -8.86
C SER A 53 12.49 -7.73 -7.83
N GLU A 54 12.14 -8.96 -8.20
CA GLU A 54 12.07 -10.09 -7.30
C GLU A 54 12.87 -11.27 -7.84
N ARG A 55 13.52 -12.02 -6.95
CA ARG A 55 14.29 -13.21 -7.34
C ARG A 55 14.36 -14.23 -6.21
N LYS A 56 14.08 -15.49 -6.53
CA LYS A 56 14.43 -16.63 -5.69
C LYS A 56 15.88 -17.05 -5.96
N ARG A 57 16.65 -17.26 -4.91
CA ARG A 57 17.96 -17.89 -4.99
C ARG A 57 17.82 -19.35 -4.61
N LEU A 58 18.33 -20.19 -5.48
CA LEU A 58 18.29 -21.64 -5.33
C LEU A 58 19.64 -22.13 -4.79
N HIS A 59 19.65 -23.30 -4.15
CA HIS A 59 20.89 -23.96 -3.77
C HIS A 59 21.66 -24.42 -5.03
N THR A 60 20.94 -24.74 -6.10
CA THR A 60 21.51 -25.17 -7.39
C THR A 60 21.90 -24.02 -8.33
N GLY A 61 21.64 -22.76 -7.98
CA GLY A 61 21.96 -21.62 -8.84
C GLY A 61 21.12 -20.36 -8.61
N LEU A 62 21.18 -19.43 -9.56
CA LEU A 62 20.45 -18.16 -9.51
C LEU A 62 19.37 -18.12 -10.60
N GLU A 63 18.12 -17.84 -10.20
CA GLU A 63 17.08 -17.48 -11.17
C GLU A 63 17.27 -16.05 -11.68
N PRO A 64 16.75 -15.70 -12.88
CA PRO A 64 16.70 -14.32 -13.31
C PRO A 64 15.82 -13.47 -12.40
N PHE A 65 16.05 -12.15 -12.40
CA PHE A 65 15.14 -11.22 -11.74
C PHE A 65 13.85 -11.07 -12.54
N PHE A 66 12.73 -11.12 -11.83
CA PHE A 66 11.43 -10.70 -12.34
C PHE A 66 11.27 -9.21 -12.06
N THR A 67 11.34 -8.38 -13.09
CA THR A 67 11.20 -6.93 -12.96
C THR A 67 9.87 -6.48 -13.56
N ASN A 68 9.01 -5.94 -12.71
CA ASN A 68 7.66 -5.51 -13.04
C ASN A 68 7.52 -4.00 -12.82
N MET A 69 6.74 -3.33 -13.66
CA MET A 69 6.49 -1.89 -13.56
C MET A 69 5.01 -1.57 -13.79
N GLY A 70 4.54 -0.48 -13.21
CA GLY A 70 3.19 0.04 -13.41
C GLY A 70 3.08 1.53 -13.10
N LEU A 71 1.95 2.09 -13.47
CA LEU A 71 1.57 3.47 -13.18
C LEU A 71 0.64 3.50 -11.96
N ASP A 72 0.76 4.56 -11.18
CA ASP A 72 -0.13 4.87 -10.06
C ASP A 72 -0.62 6.31 -10.20
N LEU A 73 -1.92 6.50 -10.16
CA LEU A 73 -2.58 7.79 -10.23
C LEU A 73 -3.22 8.06 -8.88
N GLY A 74 -2.83 9.16 -8.25
CA GLY A 74 -3.37 9.59 -6.97
C GLY A 74 -4.22 10.84 -7.11
N LEU A 75 -5.38 10.84 -6.47
CA LEU A 75 -6.23 12.02 -6.29
C LEU A 75 -6.58 12.13 -4.81
N ARG A 76 -6.40 13.31 -4.24
CA ARG A 76 -6.83 13.60 -2.86
C ARG A 76 -7.59 14.90 -2.84
N TYR A 77 -8.81 14.87 -2.35
CA TYR A 77 -9.67 16.03 -2.23
C TYR A 77 -10.26 16.08 -0.83
N ASN A 78 -10.23 17.24 -0.18
CA ASN A 78 -10.90 17.50 1.08
C ASN A 78 -11.52 18.89 1.08
N TYR A 79 -12.77 18.96 1.53
CA TYR A 79 -13.47 20.21 1.76
C TYR A 79 -14.35 20.10 3.00
N LYS A 80 -14.11 20.99 3.98
CA LYS A 80 -14.89 21.09 5.22
C LYS A 80 -15.04 19.75 5.96
N GLY A 81 -13.97 18.96 6.01
CA GLY A 81 -13.94 17.68 6.70
C GLY A 81 -14.39 16.48 5.86
N PHE A 82 -15.16 16.69 4.78
CA PHE A 82 -15.47 15.62 3.85
C PHE A 82 -14.33 15.48 2.83
N GLY A 83 -13.88 14.25 2.60
CA GLY A 83 -12.83 14.02 1.62
C GLY A 83 -12.98 12.71 0.85
N ILE A 84 -12.30 12.70 -0.29
CA ILE A 84 -12.16 11.58 -1.19
C ILE A 84 -10.67 11.41 -1.46
N GLU A 85 -10.18 10.19 -1.30
CA GLU A 85 -8.85 9.79 -1.74
C GLU A 85 -9.00 8.61 -2.71
N ASN A 86 -8.36 8.70 -3.86
CA ASN A 86 -8.31 7.62 -4.83
C ASN A 86 -6.86 7.32 -5.22
N SER A 87 -6.51 6.04 -5.30
CA SER A 87 -5.24 5.56 -5.84
C SER A 87 -5.55 4.47 -6.84
N LEU A 88 -5.20 4.72 -8.09
CA LEU A 88 -5.45 3.84 -9.23
C LEU A 88 -4.12 3.34 -9.78
N TYR A 89 -3.88 2.04 -9.60
CA TYR A 89 -2.74 1.33 -10.10
C TYR A 89 -3.09 0.54 -11.38
N TYR A 90 -2.23 0.66 -12.39
CA TYR A 90 -2.29 -0.15 -13.60
C TYR A 90 -0.90 -0.54 -14.10
N GLY A 91 -0.63 -1.83 -14.24
CA GLY A 91 0.65 -2.33 -14.72
C GLY A 91 0.90 -3.80 -14.43
N ALA A 92 2.15 -4.23 -14.46
CA ALA A 92 2.53 -5.60 -14.14
C ALA A 92 2.52 -5.85 -12.63
N LYS A 93 1.99 -6.99 -12.18
CA LYS A 93 1.88 -7.40 -10.77
C LYS A 93 3.13 -7.06 -9.95
N GLN A 94 2.97 -6.30 -8.88
CA GLN A 94 4.10 -5.86 -8.05
C GLN A 94 4.54 -6.91 -7.03
N MET A 95 3.75 -8.00 -6.88
CA MET A 95 4.00 -9.08 -5.93
C MET A 95 4.01 -10.43 -6.67
N GLN A 96 5.13 -10.78 -7.30
CA GLN A 96 5.25 -11.91 -8.23
C GLN A 96 4.89 -13.26 -7.58
N PHE A 97 5.34 -13.46 -6.34
CA PHE A 97 5.18 -14.72 -5.60
C PHE A 97 4.08 -14.65 -4.53
N PHE A 98 3.15 -13.69 -4.63
CA PHE A 98 2.09 -13.51 -3.63
C PHE A 98 1.23 -14.76 -3.46
N ARG A 99 0.98 -15.50 -4.55
CA ARG A 99 0.21 -16.75 -4.49
C ARG A 99 0.90 -17.85 -3.69
N GLU A 100 2.22 -17.84 -3.63
CA GLU A 100 3.02 -18.87 -2.93
C GLU A 100 3.21 -18.53 -1.45
N TYR A 101 3.50 -17.26 -1.16
CA TYR A 101 3.94 -16.84 0.18
C TYR A 101 2.98 -15.89 0.90
N GLY A 102 2.05 -15.28 0.18
CA GLY A 102 1.05 -14.36 0.71
C GLY A 102 1.61 -13.27 1.62
N GLU A 103 0.84 -12.91 2.63
CA GLU A 103 1.16 -11.83 3.57
C GLU A 103 2.35 -12.14 4.49
N VAL A 104 2.82 -13.39 4.52
CA VAL A 104 3.98 -13.79 5.34
C VAL A 104 5.25 -13.06 4.91
N ILE A 105 5.41 -12.82 3.61
CA ILE A 105 6.54 -12.06 3.07
C ILE A 105 6.13 -10.71 2.49
N TYR A 106 4.88 -10.56 2.02
CA TYR A 106 4.41 -9.31 1.42
C TYR A 106 3.70 -8.49 2.48
N SER A 107 4.35 -7.42 2.94
CA SER A 107 3.74 -6.41 3.79
C SER A 107 3.07 -5.34 2.94
N GLY A 108 1.86 -4.91 3.31
CA GLY A 108 1.13 -3.84 2.62
C GLY A 108 -0.23 -4.32 2.12
N LEU A 109 -0.80 -3.58 1.15
CA LEU A 109 -2.09 -3.95 0.57
C LEU A 109 -1.90 -5.13 -0.40
N PRO A 110 -2.58 -6.27 -0.18
CA PRO A 110 -2.36 -7.47 -0.99
C PRO A 110 -2.79 -7.27 -2.45
N PHE A 111 -3.64 -6.29 -2.74
CA PHE A 111 -4.23 -6.04 -4.06
C PHE A 111 -3.22 -5.66 -5.16
N TYR A 112 -2.00 -5.25 -4.82
CA TYR A 112 -0.93 -4.97 -5.80
C TYR A 112 -0.38 -6.22 -6.50
N HIS A 113 -0.89 -7.42 -6.18
CA HIS A 113 -0.67 -8.62 -6.98
C HIS A 113 -1.58 -8.71 -8.24
N ALA A 114 -2.55 -7.80 -8.41
CA ALA A 114 -3.36 -7.65 -9.62
C ALA A 114 -2.67 -6.72 -10.64
N ASN A 115 -3.06 -6.77 -11.92
CA ASN A 115 -2.54 -5.81 -12.91
C ASN A 115 -3.29 -4.47 -12.84
N PHE A 116 -4.55 -4.51 -12.43
CA PHE A 116 -5.38 -3.33 -12.13
C PHE A 116 -5.81 -3.36 -10.66
N TYR A 117 -5.66 -2.23 -9.99
CA TYR A 117 -6.13 -2.02 -8.63
C TYR A 117 -6.56 -0.56 -8.40
N ASP A 118 -7.80 -0.34 -8.01
CA ASP A 118 -8.34 0.97 -7.60
C ASP A 118 -8.71 0.94 -6.12
N ARG A 119 -8.20 1.91 -5.36
CA ARG A 119 -8.56 2.14 -3.96
C ARG A 119 -9.28 3.47 -3.85
N LEU A 120 -10.58 3.43 -3.63
CA LEU A 120 -11.41 4.61 -3.38
C LEU A 120 -11.74 4.72 -1.90
N GLU A 121 -11.37 5.81 -1.26
CA GLU A 121 -11.71 6.12 0.12
C GLU A 121 -12.58 7.38 0.16
N ALA A 122 -13.78 7.26 0.71
CA ALA A 122 -14.61 8.38 1.11
C ALA A 122 -14.57 8.51 2.63
N TYR A 123 -14.34 9.71 3.15
CA TYR A 123 -14.21 9.90 4.58
C TYR A 123 -14.82 11.22 5.07
N TRP A 124 -15.12 11.23 6.36
CA TRP A 124 -15.38 12.44 7.11
C TRP A 124 -14.39 12.56 8.25
N GLU A 125 -13.77 13.73 8.36
CA GLU A 125 -12.79 14.08 9.38
C GLU A 125 -13.29 15.27 10.20
N HIS A 126 -13.29 15.10 11.52
CA HIS A 126 -13.51 16.14 12.49
C HIS A 126 -12.22 16.39 13.27
N ARG A 127 -11.80 17.66 13.33
CA ARG A 127 -10.63 18.09 14.08
C ARG A 127 -11.02 19.18 15.08
N ASN A 128 -10.59 19.00 16.31
CA ASN A 128 -10.57 20.03 17.34
C ASN A 128 -9.14 20.16 17.92
N THR A 129 -8.96 21.00 18.95
CA THR A 129 -7.65 21.29 19.54
C THR A 129 -6.94 20.07 20.14
N TYR A 130 -7.68 19.05 20.56
CA TYR A 130 -7.16 17.90 21.33
C TYR A 130 -7.27 16.57 20.59
N CYS A 131 -8.13 16.50 19.56
CA CYS A 131 -8.51 15.26 18.92
C CYS A 131 -8.77 15.48 17.43
N THR A 132 -8.30 14.55 16.62
CA THR A 132 -8.74 14.36 15.23
C THR A 132 -9.40 12.99 15.14
N ALA A 133 -10.66 12.95 14.71
CA ALA A 133 -11.42 11.73 14.46
C ALA A 133 -11.75 11.66 12.98
N ARG A 134 -11.42 10.55 12.32
CA ARG A 134 -11.70 10.31 10.91
C ARG A 134 -12.44 8.98 10.76
N PHE A 135 -13.55 9.03 10.06
CA PHE A 135 -14.34 7.86 9.70
C PHE A 135 -14.28 7.66 8.18
N SER A 136 -13.79 6.51 7.76
CA SER A 136 -13.49 6.19 6.36
C SER A 136 -14.24 4.95 5.90
N PHE A 137 -14.82 5.04 4.71
CA PHE A 137 -15.28 3.92 3.90
C PHE A 137 -14.33 3.76 2.72
N ILE A 138 -13.65 2.62 2.67
CA ILE A 138 -12.65 2.30 1.66
C ILE A 138 -13.18 1.16 0.81
N PHE A 139 -13.12 1.33 -0.50
CA PHE A 139 -13.42 0.32 -1.50
C PHE A 139 -12.15 -0.05 -2.25
N HIS A 140 -12.01 -1.33 -2.51
CA HIS A 140 -10.90 -1.94 -3.23
C HIS A 140 -11.47 -2.65 -4.45
N PHE A 141 -11.06 -2.24 -5.64
CA PHE A 141 -11.47 -2.86 -6.90
C PHE A 141 -10.25 -3.44 -7.60
N THR A 142 -10.36 -4.69 -8.02
CA THR A 142 -9.39 -5.35 -8.92
C THR A 142 -10.15 -5.94 -10.09
N GLU A 143 -9.45 -6.59 -11.02
CA GLU A 143 -10.08 -7.31 -12.15
C GLU A 143 -11.15 -8.33 -11.75
N SER A 144 -11.06 -8.89 -10.53
CA SER A 144 -11.88 -10.04 -10.11
C SER A 144 -12.49 -9.92 -8.72
N ILE A 145 -12.04 -8.95 -7.91
CA ILE A 145 -12.44 -8.80 -6.51
C ILE A 145 -12.89 -7.36 -6.28
N ILE A 146 -14.03 -7.23 -5.60
CA ILE A 146 -14.48 -6.01 -4.95
C ILE A 146 -14.50 -6.27 -3.45
N ALA A 147 -13.81 -5.44 -2.67
CA ALA A 147 -13.80 -5.52 -1.22
C ALA A 147 -14.04 -4.14 -0.62
N ASN A 148 -14.53 -4.11 0.63
CA ASN A 148 -14.75 -2.88 1.36
C ASN A 148 -14.15 -2.97 2.77
N GLN A 149 -13.74 -1.83 3.31
CA GLN A 149 -13.22 -1.67 4.65
C GLN A 149 -13.83 -0.41 5.28
N GLN A 150 -14.20 -0.52 6.55
CA GLN A 150 -14.61 0.62 7.38
C GLN A 150 -13.52 0.89 8.41
N MET A 151 -13.14 2.14 8.59
CA MET A 151 -12.06 2.51 9.49
C MET A 151 -12.43 3.75 10.30
N LEU A 152 -12.24 3.68 11.61
CA LEU A 152 -12.29 4.81 12.51
C LEU A 152 -10.87 5.07 13.03
N SER A 153 -10.32 6.24 12.74
CA SER A 153 -9.02 6.69 13.23
C SER A 153 -9.19 7.84 14.20
N ILE A 154 -8.67 7.69 15.41
CA ILE A 154 -8.70 8.71 16.45
C ILE A 154 -7.26 9.02 16.84
N VAL A 155 -6.88 10.29 16.72
CA VAL A 155 -5.57 10.81 17.12
C VAL A 155 -5.80 11.82 18.23
N ILE A 156 -5.23 11.58 19.41
CA ILE A 156 -5.36 12.43 20.60
C ILE A 156 -4.02 13.12 20.85
N ASP A 157 -4.05 14.45 21.03
CA ASP A 157 -2.93 15.25 21.49
C ASP A 157 -2.92 15.28 23.01
N THR A 158 -2.16 14.36 23.60
CA THR A 158 -2.12 14.15 25.05
C THR A 158 -1.55 15.34 25.81
N ASP A 159 -0.55 16.07 25.27
CA ASP A 159 0.03 17.23 25.95
C ASP A 159 -1.01 18.35 26.11
N LYS A 160 -1.71 18.70 25.03
CA LYS A 160 -2.76 19.72 25.09
C LYS A 160 -3.95 19.29 25.93
N LEU A 161 -4.31 18.01 25.88
CA LEU A 161 -5.41 17.47 26.67
C LEU A 161 -5.11 17.58 28.17
N LEU A 162 -3.90 17.16 28.59
CA LEU A 162 -3.52 17.14 30.00
C LEU A 162 -3.38 18.55 30.57
N ARG A 163 -2.82 19.51 29.84
CA ARG A 163 -2.74 20.93 30.26
C ARG A 163 -4.09 21.62 30.47
N LYS A 164 -5.18 21.04 29.96
CA LYS A 164 -6.54 21.54 30.19
C LYS A 164 -7.14 20.95 31.47
N VAL A 165 -6.74 19.73 31.81
CA VAL A 165 -7.33 18.92 32.90
C VAL A 165 -6.58 19.13 34.22
N PHE A 166 -5.27 19.38 34.17
CA PHE A 166 -4.38 19.70 35.28
C PHE A 166 -3.81 21.10 35.13
#